data_AF-A0A351TBZ2-F1
#
_entry.id   AF-A0A351TBZ2-F1
#
_cell.length_a   1.000
_cell.length_b   1.000
_cell.length_c   1.000
_cell.angle_alpha   90.00
_cell.angle_beta   90.00
_cell.angle_gamma   90.00
#
_symmetry.space_group_name_H-M   'P 1'
#
loop_
_entity.id
_entity.type
_entity.pdbx_description
1 polymer ?
#
loop_
_entity_poly.entity_id
_entity_poly.type
_entity_poly.pdbx_seq_one_letter_code
_entity_poly.pdbx_strand_id
1 'polypeptide(L)'
;MDATSIFIKIFNEEIFGPRIQHYFRNGCLTLMDDEDEGGTLIDVPRLFVDDAFMKYKVSKIKNPVVKSFWEHEYANTGDREKQEMIPYFSSKF
;
A
#
# COMPACT_ATOMS: atom_id res chain seq x y z
N MET A 1 8.25 16.09 -9.55
CA MET A 1 8.52 16.11 -8.09
C MET A 1 7.19 16.18 -7.32
N ASP A 2 6.08 15.69 -7.89
CA ASP A 2 4.76 16.25 -7.55
C ASP A 2 3.75 15.25 -7.00
N ALA A 3 3.93 13.95 -7.23
CA ALA A 3 3.02 12.95 -6.67
C ALA A 3 3.15 12.87 -5.14
N THR A 4 4.38 12.92 -4.62
CA THR A 4 4.67 12.87 -3.18
C THR A 4 4.14 14.09 -2.43
N SER A 5 4.23 15.28 -3.01
CA SER A 5 3.77 16.52 -2.39
C SER A 5 2.25 16.67 -2.41
N ILE A 6 1.57 16.17 -3.46
CA ILE A 6 0.10 16.00 -3.46
C ILE A 6 -0.30 15.00 -2.39
N PHE A 7 0.45 13.91 -2.25
CA PHE A 7 0.24 12.90 -1.21
C PHE A 7 0.29 13.47 0.20
N ILE A 8 1.34 14.25 0.51
CA ILE A 8 1.53 14.87 1.83
C ILE A 8 0.40 15.89 2.12
N LYS A 9 -0.07 16.62 1.10
CA LYS A 9 -1.15 17.61 1.25
C LYS A 9 -2.54 17.00 1.50
N ILE A 10 -2.86 15.86 0.89
CA ILE A 10 -4.16 15.20 1.08
C ILE A 10 -4.28 14.67 2.51
N PHE A 11 -3.16 14.26 3.12
CA PHE A 11 -3.21 13.54 4.38
C PHE A 11 -2.64 14.31 5.59
N ASN A 12 -2.07 15.52 5.40
CA ASN A 12 -1.49 16.41 6.42
C ASN A 12 -0.07 16.00 6.86
N GLU A 13 0.75 16.95 7.34
CA GLU A 13 2.17 16.75 7.70
C GLU A 13 2.40 15.83 8.91
N GLU A 14 1.33 15.43 9.61
CA GLU A 14 1.35 14.53 10.79
C GLU A 14 1.53 13.03 10.43
N ILE A 15 2.13 12.74 9.28
CA ILE A 15 2.02 11.44 8.61
C ILE A 15 3.31 10.65 8.64
N PHE A 16 3.41 9.94 9.77
CA PHE A 16 4.02 8.63 9.97
C PHE A 16 5.52 8.48 9.80
N GLY A 17 6.03 7.48 10.52
CA GLY A 17 7.38 6.99 10.33
C GLY A 17 7.60 6.50 8.88
N PRO A 18 8.85 6.48 8.39
CA PRO A 18 9.22 6.17 7.00
C PRO A 18 8.60 4.88 6.44
N ARG A 19 8.27 3.92 7.31
CA ARG A 19 7.68 2.63 6.94
C ARG A 19 6.25 2.74 6.40
N ILE A 20 5.36 3.49 7.06
CA ILE A 20 3.97 3.60 6.60
C ILE A 20 3.93 4.31 5.24
N GLN A 21 4.77 5.33 5.04
CA GLN A 21 4.91 6.00 3.75
C GLN A 21 5.37 5.04 2.65
N HIS A 22 6.34 4.16 2.95
CA HIS A 22 6.82 3.13 2.03
C HIS A 22 5.72 2.13 1.65
N TYR A 23 4.96 1.63 2.63
CA TYR A 23 3.88 0.67 2.36
C TYR A 23 2.74 1.31 1.59
N PHE A 24 2.38 2.54 1.96
CA PHE A 24 1.37 3.30 1.28
C PHE A 24 1.75 3.53 -0.19
N ARG A 25 3.00 3.94 -0.47
CA ARG A 25 3.52 4.11 -1.83
C ARG A 25 3.43 2.82 -2.64
N ASN A 26 3.87 1.70 -2.08
CA ASN A 26 3.80 0.41 -2.77
C ASN A 26 2.35 -0.05 -2.98
N GLY A 27 1.44 0.22 -2.03
CA GLY A 27 0.02 -0.03 -2.16
C GLY A 27 -0.59 0.74 -3.34
N CYS A 28 -0.31 2.04 -3.46
CA CYS A 28 -0.76 2.83 -4.62
C CYS A 28 -0.24 2.29 -5.94
N LEU A 29 1.06 1.99 -6.03
CA LEU A 29 1.64 1.44 -7.26
C LEU A 29 1.04 0.07 -7.60
N THR A 30 0.73 -0.75 -6.59
CA THR A 30 0.05 -2.04 -6.78
C THR A 30 -1.33 -1.86 -7.41
N LEU A 31 -2.11 -0.87 -6.95
CA LEU A 31 -3.43 -0.57 -7.52
C LEU A 31 -3.36 0.02 -8.93
N MET A 32 -2.31 0.79 -9.23
CA MET A 32 -2.11 1.41 -10.54
C MET A 32 -1.67 0.41 -11.62
N ASP A 33 -1.05 -0.71 -11.24
CA ASP A 33 -0.56 -1.74 -12.18
C ASP A 33 -1.69 -2.63 -12.74
N ASP A 34 -2.87 -2.66 -12.11
CA ASP A 34 -4.05 -3.38 -12.61
C ASP A 34 -4.80 -2.54 -13.65
N GLU A 35 -4.47 -2.71 -14.93
CA GLU A 35 -5.12 -2.01 -16.04
C GLU A 35 -6.56 -2.48 -16.31
N ASP A 36 -6.96 -3.66 -15.83
CA ASP A 36 -8.27 -4.25 -16.11
C ASP A 36 -9.35 -3.64 -15.20
N GLU A 37 -9.05 -3.55 -13.90
CA GLU A 37 -10.01 -3.11 -12.88
C GLU A 37 -9.60 -1.78 -12.23
N GLY A 38 -8.33 -1.37 -12.38
CA GLY A 38 -7.77 -0.20 -11.72
C GLY A 38 -7.73 -0.33 -10.20
N GLY A 39 -7.69 0.81 -9.53
CA GLY A 39 -7.90 0.91 -8.10
C GLY A 39 -7.96 2.36 -7.65
N THR A 40 -8.59 2.59 -6.50
CA THR A 40 -8.76 3.90 -5.90
C THR A 40 -7.95 4.00 -4.61
N LEU A 41 -7.68 5.22 -4.14
CA LEU A 41 -6.89 5.40 -2.90
C LEU A 41 -7.54 4.74 -1.67
N ILE A 42 -8.86 4.59 -1.66
CA ILE A 42 -9.60 3.91 -0.58
C ILE A 42 -9.42 2.39 -0.61
N ASP A 43 -8.87 1.83 -1.68
CA ASP A 43 -8.55 0.39 -1.77
C ASP A 43 -7.18 0.05 -1.17
N VAL A 44 -6.34 1.04 -0.86
CA VAL A 44 -5.01 0.82 -0.26
C VAL A 44 -5.11 0.08 1.09
N PRO A 45 -5.98 0.48 2.04
CA PRO A 45 -6.24 -0.29 3.26
C PRO A 45 -6.59 -1.75 2.99
N ARG A 46 -7.42 -1.99 1.96
CA ARG A 46 -7.92 -3.31 1.60
C ARG A 46 -6.81 -4.28 1.24
N LEU A 47 -5.73 -3.81 0.60
CA LEU A 47 -4.55 -4.62 0.28
C LEU A 47 -3.88 -5.25 1.51
N PHE A 48 -4.10 -4.71 2.71
CA PHE A 48 -3.44 -5.17 3.93
C PHE A 48 -4.36 -5.95 4.88
N VAL A 49 -5.65 -6.09 4.53
CA VAL A 49 -6.66 -6.79 5.36
C VAL A 49 -7.41 -7.88 4.61
N ASP A 50 -7.44 -7.83 3.27
CA ASP A 50 -8.11 -8.80 2.41
C ASP A 50 -7.06 -9.52 1.56
N ASP A 51 -6.67 -10.71 2.02
CA ASP A 51 -5.66 -11.55 1.36
C ASP A 51 -6.03 -11.93 -0.07
N ALA A 52 -7.32 -12.11 -0.36
CA ALA A 52 -7.77 -12.49 -1.70
C ALA A 52 -7.61 -11.31 -2.67
N PHE A 53 -8.01 -10.13 -2.23
CA PHE A 53 -7.82 -8.89 -2.99
C PHE A 53 -6.33 -8.58 -3.19
N MET A 54 -5.53 -8.70 -2.14
CA MET A 54 -4.08 -8.53 -2.21
C MET A 54 -3.46 -9.49 -3.23
N LYS A 55 -3.72 -10.81 -3.14
CA LYS A 55 -3.18 -11.79 -4.09
C LYS A 55 -3.59 -11.49 -5.54
N TYR A 56 -4.85 -11.09 -5.75
CA TYR A 56 -5.33 -10.71 -7.07
C TYR A 56 -4.56 -9.50 -7.62
N LYS A 57 -4.48 -8.39 -6.87
CA LYS A 57 -3.76 -7.19 -7.33
C LYS A 57 -2.26 -7.45 -7.48
N VAL A 58 -1.64 -8.23 -6.58
CA VAL A 58 -0.24 -8.65 -6.70
C VAL A 58 0.04 -9.44 -7.97
N SER A 59 -0.91 -10.27 -8.42
CA SER A 59 -0.78 -11.02 -9.68
C SER A 59 -0.73 -10.13 -10.93
N LYS A 60 -1.21 -8.89 -10.84
CA LYS A 60 -1.23 -7.90 -11.93
C LYS A 60 0.04 -7.05 -11.99
N ILE A 61 0.87 -7.07 -10.94
CA ILE A 61 2.06 -6.21 -10.84
C ILE A 61 3.05 -6.51 -11.96
N LYS A 62 3.40 -5.45 -12.70
CA LYS A 62 4.45 -5.47 -13.74
C LYS A 62 5.75 -4.91 -13.20
N ASN A 63 5.70 -4.01 -12.22
CA ASN A 63 6.88 -3.37 -11.65
C ASN A 63 7.68 -4.33 -10.72
N PRO A 64 8.93 -4.68 -11.05
CA PRO A 64 9.72 -5.64 -10.27
C PRO A 64 10.03 -5.14 -8.84
N VAL A 65 10.09 -3.82 -8.63
CA VAL A 65 10.33 -3.23 -7.29
C VAL A 65 9.11 -3.46 -6.39
N VAL A 66 7.92 -3.22 -6.91
CA VAL A 66 6.66 -3.41 -6.16
C VAL A 66 6.43 -4.90 -5.91
N LYS A 67 6.77 -5.74 -6.88
CA LYS A 67 6.71 -7.20 -6.71
C LYS A 67 7.65 -7.68 -5.60
N SER A 68 8.88 -7.19 -5.56
CA SER A 68 9.85 -7.47 -4.49
C SER A 68 9.34 -7.01 -3.12
N PHE A 69 8.64 -5.88 -3.05
CA PHE A 69 8.01 -5.44 -1.80
C PHE A 69 7.03 -6.50 -1.27
N TRP A 70 6.15 -7.06 -2.10
CA TRP A 70 5.20 -8.08 -1.64
C TRP A 70 5.84 -9.43 -1.36
N GLU A 71 6.71 -9.91 -2.25
CA GLU A 71 7.30 -11.25 -2.19
C GLU A 71 8.42 -11.39 -1.16
N HIS A 72 9.09 -10.28 -0.80
CA HIS A 72 10.21 -10.29 0.12
C HIS A 72 9.97 -9.43 1.35
N GLU A 73 9.70 -8.14 1.20
CA GLU A 73 9.62 -7.25 2.38
C GLU A 73 8.38 -7.53 3.22
N TYR A 74 7.20 -7.49 2.61
CA TYR A 74 5.92 -7.71 3.26
C TYR A 74 5.76 -9.16 3.73
N ALA A 75 6.21 -10.12 2.92
CA ALA A 75 6.20 -11.54 3.27
C ALA A 75 7.02 -11.84 4.54
N ASN A 76 8.19 -11.21 4.69
CA ASN A 76 9.06 -11.39 5.86
C ASN A 76 8.75 -10.43 7.03
N THR A 77 7.74 -9.56 6.88
CA THR A 77 7.29 -8.68 7.96
C THR A 77 6.49 -9.49 8.98
N GLY A 78 6.86 -9.37 10.27
CA GLY A 78 6.19 -10.10 11.34
C GLY A 78 4.75 -9.65 11.58
N ASP A 79 3.91 -10.54 12.11
CA ASP A 79 2.48 -10.29 12.29
C ASP A 79 2.17 -9.08 13.18
N ARG A 80 3.02 -8.82 14.19
CA ARG A 80 2.90 -7.62 15.04
C ARG A 80 3.01 -6.33 14.23
N GLU A 81 3.96 -6.24 13.31
CA GLU A 81 4.14 -5.05 12.48
C GLU A 81 3.01 -4.89 11.47
N LYS A 82 2.48 -6.00 10.93
CA LYS A 82 1.27 -5.96 10.08
C LYS A 82 0.05 -5.45 10.85
N GLN A 83 -0.14 -5.92 12.08
CA GLN A 83 -1.26 -5.50 12.94
C GLN A 83 -1.17 -4.04 13.39
N GLU A 84 0.01 -3.44 13.48
CA GLU A 84 0.15 -2.02 13.80
C GLU A 84 -0.33 -1.11 12.65
N MET A 85 -0.32 -1.61 11.41
CA MET A 85 -0.71 -0.80 10.25
C MET A 85 -2.20 -0.83 9.91
N ILE A 86 -2.90 -1.92 10.23
CA ILE A 86 -4.32 -2.09 9.89
C ILE A 86 -5.22 -1.06 10.60
N PRO A 87 -5.09 -0.82 11.93
CA PRO A 87 -5.86 0.20 12.62
C PRO A 87 -5.55 1.59 12.10
N TYR A 88 -4.31 1.81 11.65
CA TYR A 88 -3.89 3.08 11.12
C TYR A 88 -4.68 3.44 9.85
N PHE A 89 -4.70 2.53 8.87
CA PHE A 89 -5.51 2.72 7.65
C PHE A 89 -7.01 2.82 7.95
N SER A 90 -7.52 2.02 8.88
CA SER A 90 -8.95 2.06 9.27
C SER A 90 -9.35 3.34 10.01
N SER A 91 -8.40 4.09 10.57
CA SER A 91 -8.66 5.33 11.33
C SER A 91 -8.65 6.61 10.49
N LYS A 92 -8.16 6.53 9.24
CA LYS A 92 -7.91 7.69 8.37
C LYS A 92 -8.73 7.67 7.07
N PHE A 93 -9.46 6.59 6.81
CA PHE A 93 -10.37 6.39 5.69
C PHE A 93 -11.72 5.92 6.22
#